data_AF-A0A1M3BIR2-F1
#
_entry.id   AF-A0A1M3BIR2-F1
#
_cell.length_a   1.000
_cell.length_b   1.000
_cell.length_c   1.000
_cell.angle_alpha   90.00
_cell.angle_beta   90.00
_cell.angle_gamma   90.00
#
_symmetry.space_group_name_H-M   'P 1'
#
loop_
_entity.id
_entity.type
_entity.pdbx_description
1 polymer ?
#
loop_
_entity_poly.entity_id
_entity_poly.type
_entity_poly.pdbx_seq_one_letter_code
_entity_poly.pdbx_strand_id
1 'polypeptide(L)'
;MVLVPPQSADNTGHGEEGTASVELVAAIPFLLLALAVAAQIALAGQALWSASVAARAGARAALVGADPKSAARQALPSSMRDGAEVEEEDDGAGGIEVKVPVPTLLPQLPEVKVGARSGLGDGDG
;
A
#
# COMPACT_ATOMS: atom_id res chain seq x y z
N MET A 1 -3.50 -77.42 27.02
CA MET A 1 -4.55 -76.40 26.78
C MET A 1 -3.99 -75.04 27.18
N VAL A 2 -3.40 -74.32 26.22
CA VAL A 2 -3.24 -72.86 26.27
C VAL A 2 -3.37 -72.39 24.83
N LEU A 3 -4.47 -71.70 24.54
CA LEU A 3 -4.78 -71.10 23.26
C LEU A 3 -4.14 -69.70 23.26
N VAL A 4 -3.11 -69.48 22.43
CA VAL A 4 -2.56 -68.13 22.21
C VAL A 4 -3.43 -67.45 21.15
N PRO A 5 -4.16 -66.37 21.46
CA PRO A 5 -4.87 -65.60 20.43
C PRO A 5 -3.86 -64.86 19.53
N PRO A 6 -4.10 -64.76 18.21
CA PRO A 6 -3.38 -63.83 17.35
C PRO A 6 -3.73 -62.42 17.78
N GLN A 7 -2.71 -61.64 18.13
CA GLN A 7 -2.89 -60.24 18.49
C GLN A 7 -3.12 -59.49 17.18
N SER A 8 -4.36 -59.05 16.99
CA SER A 8 -4.84 -58.36 15.80
C SER A 8 -3.87 -57.26 15.37
N ALA A 9 -3.47 -57.33 14.11
CA ALA A 9 -3.15 -56.11 13.39
C ALA A 9 -4.41 -55.23 13.46
N ASP A 10 -4.32 -54.07 14.10
CA ASP A 10 -5.02 -52.94 13.52
C ASP A 10 -4.50 -51.59 14.00
N ASN A 11 -4.30 -50.76 12.97
CA ASN A 11 -4.62 -49.35 12.93
C ASN A 11 -3.51 -48.33 13.24
N THR A 12 -2.56 -48.21 12.32
CA THR A 12 -1.69 -47.02 12.15
C THR A 12 -2.13 -46.16 10.96
N GLY A 13 -3.41 -45.81 10.87
CA GLY A 13 -3.95 -45.16 9.66
C GLY A 13 -4.91 -43.99 9.87
N HIS A 14 -4.83 -43.23 10.95
CA HIS A 14 -5.82 -42.16 11.22
C HIS A 14 -5.25 -40.81 11.72
N GLY A 15 -3.99 -40.48 11.41
CA GLY A 15 -3.37 -39.21 11.85
C GLY A 15 -3.01 -38.18 10.77
N GLU A 16 -2.94 -38.59 9.50
CA GLU A 16 -2.32 -37.77 8.45
C GLU A 16 -3.26 -36.73 7.83
N GLU A 17 -4.54 -37.04 7.65
CA GLU A 17 -5.51 -36.12 6.98
C GLU A 17 -5.94 -34.94 7.87
N GLY A 18 -6.01 -35.15 9.19
CA GLY A 18 -6.34 -34.11 10.16
C GLY A 18 -5.20 -33.11 10.37
N THR A 19 -3.95 -33.57 10.34
CA THR A 19 -2.75 -32.73 10.51
C THR A 19 -2.58 -31.78 9.32
N ALA A 20 -2.77 -32.27 8.09
CA ALA A 20 -2.67 -31.46 6.87
C ALA A 20 -3.68 -30.29 6.85
N SER A 21 -4.92 -30.53 7.31
CA SER A 21 -5.95 -29.48 7.37
C SER A 21 -5.66 -28.45 8.48
N VAL A 22 -5.14 -28.89 9.63
CA VAL A 22 -4.79 -28.00 10.75
C VAL A 22 -3.57 -27.12 10.40
N GLU A 23 -2.58 -27.65 9.69
CA GLU A 23 -1.46 -26.85 9.17
C GLU A 23 -1.90 -25.78 8.17
N LEU A 24 -2.83 -26.09 7.26
CA LEU A 24 -3.36 -25.11 6.33
C LEU A 24 -4.09 -23.98 7.07
N VAL A 25 -4.90 -24.31 8.08
CA VAL A 25 -5.58 -23.32 8.91
C VAL A 25 -4.58 -22.46 9.69
N ALA A 26 -3.47 -23.03 10.14
CA ALA A 26 -2.38 -22.28 10.76
C ALA A 26 -1.67 -21.31 9.79
N ALA A 27 -1.71 -21.57 8.48
CA ALA A 27 -1.15 -20.68 7.45
C ALA A 27 -2.08 -19.51 7.06
N ILE A 28 -3.40 -19.63 7.29
CA ILE A 28 -4.39 -18.57 6.99
C ILE A 28 -3.99 -17.20 7.54
N PRO A 29 -3.60 -17.01 8.83
CA PRO A 29 -3.24 -15.69 9.33
C PRO A 29 -2.04 -15.08 8.59
N PHE A 30 -1.05 -15.89 8.19
CA PHE A 30 0.09 -15.42 7.41
C PHE A 30 -0.31 -15.01 5.99
N LEU A 31 -1.21 -15.78 5.35
CA LEU A 31 -1.76 -15.42 4.04
C LEU A 31 -2.57 -14.13 4.09
N LEU A 32 -3.42 -13.96 5.12
CA LEU A 32 -4.17 -12.72 5.32
C LEU A 32 -3.23 -11.53 5.56
N LEU A 33 -2.17 -11.72 6.35
CA LEU A 33 -1.15 -10.69 6.57
C LEU A 33 -0.43 -10.33 5.26
N ALA A 34 -0.03 -11.33 4.47
CA ALA A 34 0.61 -11.10 3.18
C ALA A 34 -0.32 -10.34 2.20
N LEU A 35 -1.60 -10.70 2.16
CA LEU A 35 -2.60 -9.99 1.36
C LEU A 35 -2.80 -8.55 1.82
N ALA A 36 -2.84 -8.32 3.14
CA ALA A 36 -2.93 -6.97 3.71
C ALA A 36 -1.72 -6.12 3.33
N VAL A 37 -0.50 -6.67 3.40
CA VAL A 37 0.73 -6.00 2.96
C VAL A 37 0.67 -5.67 1.46
N ALA A 38 0.27 -6.63 0.63
CA ALA A 38 0.14 -6.41 -0.81
C ALA A 38 -0.89 -5.32 -1.13
N ALA A 39 -2.03 -5.31 -0.43
CA ALA A 39 -3.04 -4.27 -0.57
C ALA A 39 -2.50 -2.90 -0.13
N GLN A 40 -1.73 -2.84 0.96
CA GLN A 40 -1.11 -1.60 1.42
C GLN A 40 -0.09 -1.04 0.41
N ILE A 41 0.70 -1.91 -0.24
CA ILE A 41 1.62 -1.51 -1.31
C ILE A 41 0.85 -0.95 -2.50
N ALA A 42 -0.26 -1.59 -2.90
CA ALA A 42 -1.10 -1.12 -3.99
C ALA A 42 -1.71 0.27 -3.68
N LEU A 43 -2.18 0.49 -2.46
CA LEU A 43 -2.69 1.78 -2.00
C LEU A 43 -1.61 2.87 -2.00
N ALA A 44 -0.40 2.54 -1.52
CA ALA A 44 0.74 3.46 -1.56
C ALA A 44 1.13 3.83 -3.00
N GLY A 45 1.15 2.84 -3.92
CA GLY A 45 1.40 3.06 -5.34
C GLY A 45 0.35 3.97 -6.00
N GLN A 46 -0.93 3.76 -5.69
CA GLN A 46 -2.02 4.61 -6.19
C GLN A 46 -1.89 6.07 -5.69
N ALA A 47 -1.52 6.25 -4.42
CA ALA A 47 -1.28 7.57 -3.84
C ALA A 47 -0.10 8.28 -4.53
N LEU A 48 1.01 7.58 -4.71
CA LEU A 48 2.20 8.10 -5.40
C LEU A 48 1.89 8.47 -6.86
N TRP A 49 1.17 7.61 -7.57
CA TRP A 49 0.74 7.91 -8.94
C TRP A 49 -0.12 9.18 -8.96
N SER A 50 -1.10 9.29 -8.07
CA SER A 50 -1.99 10.46 -7.98
C SER A 50 -1.23 11.74 -7.67
N ALA A 51 -0.28 11.70 -6.74
CA ALA A 51 0.61 12.82 -6.42
C ALA A 51 1.43 13.27 -7.64
N SER A 52 1.97 12.32 -8.41
CA SER A 52 2.77 12.62 -9.61
C SER A 52 1.97 13.32 -10.71
N VAL A 53 0.72 12.90 -10.91
CA VAL A 53 -0.21 13.51 -11.86
C VAL A 53 -0.55 14.94 -11.41
N ALA A 54 -0.82 15.11 -10.12
CA ALA A 54 -1.11 16.42 -9.54
C ALA A 54 0.07 17.39 -9.64
N ALA A 55 1.28 16.96 -9.29
CA ALA A 55 2.48 17.78 -9.37
C ALA A 55 2.72 18.24 -10.82
N ARG A 56 2.57 17.34 -11.80
CA ARG A 56 2.72 17.66 -13.21
C ARG A 56 1.60 18.57 -13.74
N ALA A 57 0.39 18.48 -13.19
CA ALA A 57 -0.71 19.42 -13.50
C ALA A 57 -0.42 20.83 -12.97
N GLY A 58 0.06 20.94 -11.71
CA GLY A 58 0.49 22.21 -11.13
C GLY A 58 1.62 22.87 -11.92
N ALA A 59 2.65 22.09 -12.28
CA ALA A 59 3.77 22.60 -13.08
C ALA A 59 3.31 23.16 -14.43
N ARG A 60 2.36 22.51 -15.10
CA ARG A 60 1.78 23.02 -16.37
C ARG A 60 0.98 24.30 -16.16
N ALA A 61 0.26 24.42 -15.05
CA ALA A 61 -0.49 25.63 -14.72
C ALA A 61 0.46 26.81 -14.45
N ALA A 62 1.56 26.58 -13.74
CA ALA A 62 2.60 27.58 -13.51
C ALA A 62 3.16 28.13 -14.84
N LEU A 63 3.44 27.24 -15.81
CA LEU A 63 3.98 27.63 -17.12
C LEU A 63 3.05 28.53 -17.94
N VAL A 64 1.74 28.43 -17.74
CA VAL A 64 0.74 29.25 -18.46
C VAL A 64 0.26 30.46 -17.64
N GLY A 65 0.87 30.72 -16.47
CA GLY A 65 0.50 31.80 -15.57
C GLY A 65 -0.83 31.59 -14.83
N ALA A 66 -1.30 30.33 -14.74
CA ALA A 66 -2.46 29.95 -13.94
C ALA A 66 -2.03 29.54 -12.52
N ASP A 67 -2.99 29.42 -11.60
CA ASP A 67 -2.75 29.05 -10.20
C ASP A 67 -2.26 27.58 -10.07
N PRO A 68 -0.98 27.33 -9.73
CA PRO A 68 -0.39 26.00 -9.69
C PRO A 68 -1.02 25.12 -8.62
N LYS A 69 -1.26 25.68 -7.42
CA LYS A 69 -1.82 24.96 -6.27
C LYS A 69 -3.23 24.47 -6.55
N SER A 70 -4.09 25.33 -7.09
CA SER A 70 -5.45 24.93 -7.46
C SER A 70 -5.45 23.88 -8.57
N ALA A 71 -4.58 24.00 -9.58
CA ALA A 71 -4.50 23.01 -10.65
C ALA A 71 -4.04 21.64 -10.15
N ALA A 72 -3.01 21.59 -9.30
CA ALA A 72 -2.55 20.34 -8.70
C ALA A 72 -3.64 19.71 -7.82
N ARG A 73 -4.32 20.50 -6.98
CA ARG A 73 -5.37 19.98 -6.08
C ARG A 73 -6.60 19.48 -6.86
N GLN A 74 -6.92 20.10 -7.99
CA GLN A 74 -8.00 19.64 -8.88
C GLN A 74 -7.67 18.34 -9.61
N ALA A 75 -6.39 18.04 -9.80
CA ALA A 75 -5.95 16.79 -10.41
C ALA A 75 -5.96 15.59 -9.44
N LEU A 76 -6.12 15.83 -8.13
CA LEU A 76 -6.24 14.76 -7.14
C LEU A 76 -7.65 14.13 -7.10
N PRO A 77 -7.76 12.82 -6.78
CA PRO A 77 -9.03 12.19 -6.45
C PRO A 77 -9.73 12.89 -5.29
N SER A 78 -11.07 12.97 -5.29
CA SER A 78 -11.84 13.68 -4.24
C SER A 78 -11.52 13.19 -2.83
N SER A 79 -11.35 11.88 -2.64
CA SER A 79 -11.00 11.26 -1.36
C SER A 79 -9.61 11.64 -0.81
N MET A 80 -8.74 12.19 -1.66
CA MET A 80 -7.36 12.56 -1.31
C MET A 80 -7.17 14.07 -1.20
N ARG A 81 -8.13 14.89 -1.65
CA ARG A 81 -8.00 16.35 -1.66
C ARG A 81 -7.97 16.99 -0.27
N ASP A 82 -8.69 16.40 0.69
CA ASP A 82 -8.88 17.02 2.01
C ASP A 82 -7.62 16.92 2.89
N GLY A 83 -6.80 15.90 2.70
CA GLY A 83 -5.53 15.70 3.41
C GLY A 83 -4.27 15.99 2.60
N ALA A 84 -4.40 16.41 1.33
CA ALA A 84 -3.25 16.69 0.48
C ALA A 84 -2.62 18.05 0.76
N GLU A 85 -1.31 18.05 0.89
CA GLU A 85 -0.47 19.25 0.99
C GLU A 85 0.14 19.53 -0.38
N VAL A 86 -0.05 20.74 -0.89
CA VAL A 86 0.50 21.20 -2.16
C VAL A 86 1.35 22.43 -1.89
N GLU A 87 2.65 22.29 -2.13
CA GLU A 87 3.65 23.32 -1.87
C GLU A 87 4.28 23.74 -3.19
N GLU A 88 4.46 25.05 -3.35
CA GLU A 88 5.25 25.63 -4.43
C GLU A 88 6.67 25.75 -3.89
N GLU A 89 7.64 25.27 -4.66
CA GLU A 89 9.04 25.28 -4.29
C GLU A 89 9.61 26.68 -4.61
N ASP A 90 10.06 27.39 -3.57
CA ASP A 90 10.54 28.78 -3.64
C ASP A 90 11.96 28.91 -4.23
N ASP A 91 12.60 27.80 -4.61
CA ASP A 91 13.98 27.75 -5.13
C ASP A 91 14.18 28.36 -6.54
N GLY A 92 13.21 29.16 -7.02
CA GLY A 92 13.29 29.88 -8.29
C GLY A 92 13.14 29.01 -9.54
N ALA A 93 13.05 27.68 -9.38
CA ALA A 93 12.85 26.70 -10.46
C ALA A 93 11.37 26.40 -10.77
N GLY A 94 10.43 26.95 -9.99
CA GLY A 94 8.98 26.76 -10.20
C GLY A 94 8.51 25.32 -10.00
N GLY A 95 9.12 24.60 -9.05
CA GLY A 95 8.74 23.22 -8.71
C GLY A 95 7.42 23.15 -7.94
N ILE A 96 6.65 22.09 -8.17
CA ILE A 96 5.44 21.77 -7.40
C ILE A 96 5.65 20.45 -6.68
N GLU A 97 5.54 20.48 -5.35
CA GLU A 97 5.52 19.29 -4.50
C GLU A 97 4.09 18.98 -4.06
N VAL A 98 3.68 17.72 -4.21
CA VAL A 98 2.36 17.25 -3.77
C VAL A 98 2.54 16.07 -2.83
N LYS A 99 2.10 16.20 -1.58
CA LYS A 99 2.09 15.15 -0.56
C LYS A 99 0.67 14.70 -0.32
N VAL A 100 0.43 13.39 -0.39
CA VAL A 100 -0.91 12.78 -0.25
C VAL A 100 -0.86 11.70 0.84
N PRO A 101 -1.86 11.61 1.73
CA PRO A 101 -1.93 10.55 2.73
C PRO A 101 -2.17 9.18 2.07
N VAL A 102 -1.46 8.15 2.53
CA VAL A 102 -1.69 6.77 2.12
C VAL A 102 -2.81 6.18 3.00
N PRO A 103 -3.90 5.66 2.41
CA PRO A 103 -4.95 4.99 3.18
C PRO A 103 -4.36 3.80 3.95
N THR A 104 -4.48 3.77 5.27
CA THR A 104 -3.99 2.66 6.09
C THR A 104 -5.10 1.63 6.31
N LEU A 105 -4.81 0.35 6.05
CA LEU A 105 -5.76 -0.73 6.35
C LEU A 105 -5.77 -1.12 7.84
N LEU A 106 -4.75 -0.67 8.59
CA LEU A 106 -4.61 -0.89 10.02
C LEU A 106 -4.76 0.45 10.75
N PRO A 107 -5.86 0.68 11.49
CA PRO A 107 -6.13 1.98 12.15
C PRO A 107 -5.15 2.29 13.28
N GLN A 108 -4.30 1.33 13.68
CA GLN A 108 -3.28 1.47 14.73
C GLN A 108 -1.95 2.00 14.21
N LEU A 109 -1.77 2.09 12.89
CA LEU A 109 -0.52 2.58 12.29
C LEU A 109 -0.58 4.09 12.08
N PRO A 110 0.55 4.80 12.30
CA PRO A 110 0.64 6.23 12.00
C PRO A 110 0.35 6.49 10.52
N GLU A 111 -0.29 7.63 10.24
CA GLU A 111 -0.56 8.06 8.86
C GLU A 111 0.76 8.32 8.13
N VAL A 112 0.99 7.58 7.04
CA VAL A 112 2.18 7.78 6.19
C VAL A 112 1.76 8.65 5.01
N LYS A 113 2.43 9.80 4.85
CA LYS A 113 2.28 10.66 3.68
C LYS A 113 3.31 10.27 2.62
N VAL A 114 2.90 10.21 1.36
CA VAL A 114 3.78 9.97 0.22
C VAL A 114 3.70 11.15 -0.72
N GLY A 115 4.86 11.66 -1.14
CA GLY A 115 4.97 12.85 -1.98
C GLY A 115 5.56 12.58 -3.35
N ALA A 116 5.19 13.42 -4.32
CA ALA A 116 5.87 13.53 -5.59
C ALA A 116 6.18 15.00 -5.88
N ARG A 117 7.40 15.26 -6.35
CA ARG A 117 7.87 16.58 -6.77
C ARG A 117 7.99 16.65 -8.28
N SER A 118 7.63 17.80 -8.86
CA SER A 118 7.81 18.10 -10.27
C SER A 118 8.34 19.53 -10.41
N GLY A 119 9.66 19.64 -10.58
CA GLY A 119 10.36 20.89 -10.85
C GLY A 119 11.56 20.63 -11.76
N LEU A 120 12.06 21.68 -12.42
CA LEU A 120 13.25 21.60 -13.25
C LEU A 120 14.44 22.13 -12.44
N GLY A 121 14.93 21.37 -11.44
CA GLY A 121 16.05 21.81 -10.61
C GLY A 121 16.56 20.74 -9.65
N ASP A 122 17.78 20.28 -9.93
CA ASP A 122 18.70 19.37 -9.21
C ASP A 122 18.12 18.18 -8.42
N GLY A 123 18.14 17.01 -9.07
CA GLY A 123 17.97 15.74 -8.40
C GLY A 123 19.27 15.35 -7.69
N ASP A 124 19.30 15.45 -6.37
CA ASP A 124 20.19 14.62 -5.56
C ASP A 124 19.36 13.47 -4.97
N GLY A 125 19.90 12.25 -5.15
CA GLY A 125 19.26 10.97 -4.86
C GLY A 125 19.53 10.43 -3.47
#